data_AF-A0A660MXY2-F1
#
_entry.id   AF-A0A660MXY2-F1
#
_cell.length_a   1.000
_cell.length_b   1.000
_cell.length_c   1.000
_cell.angle_alpha   90.00
_cell.angle_beta   90.00
_cell.angle_gamma   90.00
#
_symmetry.space_group_name_H-M   'P 1'
#
loop_
_entity.id
_entity.type
_entity.pdbx_description
1 polymer ?
#
loop_
_entity_poly.entity_id
_entity_poly.type
_entity_poly.pdbx_seq_one_letter_code
_entity_poly.pdbx_strand_id
1 'polypeptide(L)'
;PKKGELVLDLCASPGGKTIQLADKLLSSGGGFVLANEPSNSRRKALIFNINRCGMLNTAISSYKGEDIGDLAPESFDKVLVDAPCSGEGMQYKHDKKVQMRDQKAADKLAKLQTQLLLSGIKALKVGGTLVYSTCTLNPFENEGVISQVINKIGPAIEIISVPIEQKSNGISEFQDKTFLSTDDTQKVARFRPHIQHTGGFFILKLKKVASIATENKQDKRTLKESQLYTGPELQKKVRDYLDHHRGICKQANTTFISTNNAIYCTTKDYSNLSKKLHTEKIGLPIIKIGYSGERIPQQSIATCFGSSAKKNTQDLSNQQAQELSENNLLREQFGKPGEFLILKRQGKGFALGKQGENIIKSKIN
;
A
#
# COMPACT_ATOMS: atom_id res chain seq x y z
N PRO A 1 -11.68 -4.45 3.75
CA PRO A 1 -12.26 -3.09 3.79
C PRO A 1 -13.52 -3.05 2.93
N LYS A 2 -14.43 -2.08 3.18
CA LYS A 2 -15.69 -1.86 2.47
C LYS A 2 -15.60 -0.64 1.55
N LYS A 3 -16.60 -0.48 0.67
CA LYS A 3 -16.72 0.65 -0.25
C LYS A 3 -16.61 1.99 0.48
N GLY A 4 -15.77 2.88 -0.03
CA GLY A 4 -15.61 4.25 0.44
C GLY A 4 -14.78 4.42 1.72
N GLU A 5 -14.34 3.32 2.34
CA GLU A 5 -13.51 3.38 3.55
C GLU A 5 -12.11 3.94 3.23
N LEU A 6 -11.59 4.72 4.17
CA LEU A 6 -10.20 5.16 4.21
C LEU A 6 -9.39 4.20 5.09
N VAL A 7 -8.35 3.60 4.50
CA VAL A 7 -7.51 2.58 5.12
C VAL A 7 -6.10 3.11 5.31
N LEU A 8 -5.52 2.89 6.49
CA LEU A 8 -4.10 3.10 6.75
C LEU A 8 -3.36 1.77 6.71
N ASP A 9 -2.34 1.66 5.85
CA ASP A 9 -1.30 0.64 5.96
C ASP A 9 -0.07 1.28 6.63
N LEU A 10 0.09 1.03 7.93
CA LEU A 10 1.04 1.75 8.78
C LEU A 10 2.51 1.40 8.47
N CYS A 11 2.75 0.21 7.94
CA CYS A 11 4.08 -0.38 7.71
C CYS A 11 4.11 -1.02 6.30
N ALA A 12 3.99 -0.20 5.27
CA ALA A 12 3.51 -0.65 3.97
C ALA A 12 4.54 -1.39 3.10
N SER A 13 5.85 -1.14 3.23
CA SER A 13 6.83 -1.73 2.31
C SER A 13 6.98 -3.25 2.50
N PRO A 14 7.06 -4.04 1.40
CA PRO A 14 7.23 -3.62 0.00
C PRO A 14 5.94 -3.36 -0.80
N GLY A 15 4.77 -3.38 -0.17
CA GLY A 15 3.50 -2.97 -0.79
C GLY A 15 2.52 -4.10 -1.10
N GLY A 16 2.86 -5.36 -0.83
CA GLY A 16 1.97 -6.49 -1.14
C GLY A 16 0.60 -6.37 -0.46
N LYS A 17 0.56 -6.05 0.84
CA LYS A 17 -0.68 -5.85 1.58
C LYS A 17 -1.40 -4.57 1.16
N THR A 18 -0.66 -3.48 0.92
CA THR A 18 -1.21 -2.24 0.37
C THR A 18 -1.95 -2.47 -0.96
N ILE A 19 -1.35 -3.23 -1.88
CA ILE A 19 -1.94 -3.57 -3.19
C ILE A 19 -3.22 -4.38 -2.99
N GLN A 20 -3.21 -5.40 -2.13
CA GLN A 20 -4.42 -6.18 -1.85
C GLN A 20 -5.54 -5.32 -1.25
N LEU A 21 -5.21 -4.39 -0.34
CA LEU A 21 -6.19 -3.46 0.23
C LEU A 21 -6.76 -2.52 -0.84
N ALA A 22 -5.89 -1.94 -1.67
CA ALA A 22 -6.25 -1.02 -2.74
C ALA A 22 -7.14 -1.70 -3.80
N ASP A 23 -6.74 -2.88 -4.27
CA ASP A 23 -7.48 -3.71 -5.22
C ASP A 23 -8.86 -4.11 -4.68
N LYS A 24 -8.93 -4.54 -3.41
CA LYS A 24 -10.20 -4.89 -2.78
C LYS A 24 -11.15 -3.69 -2.70
N LEU A 25 -10.65 -2.50 -2.41
CA LEU A 25 -11.45 -1.27 -2.37
C LEU A 25 -11.97 -0.88 -3.76
N LEU A 26 -11.10 -0.90 -4.78
CA LEU A 26 -11.50 -0.64 -6.17
C LEU A 26 -12.59 -1.61 -6.62
N SER A 27 -12.39 -2.91 -6.39
CA SER A 27 -13.35 -3.96 -6.75
C SER A 27 -14.66 -3.86 -5.96
N SER A 28 -14.66 -3.21 -4.78
CA SER A 28 -15.86 -2.98 -3.97
C SER A 28 -16.56 -1.66 -4.29
N GLY A 29 -16.08 -0.89 -5.27
CA GLY A 29 -16.72 0.34 -5.75
C GLY A 29 -16.16 1.65 -5.17
N GLY A 30 -14.95 1.65 -4.63
CA GLY A 30 -14.24 2.87 -4.20
C GLY A 30 -13.68 2.80 -2.77
N GLY A 31 -12.96 3.84 -2.37
CA GLY A 31 -12.19 3.91 -1.13
C GLY A 31 -10.69 4.05 -1.40
N PHE A 32 -9.92 4.35 -0.35
CA PHE A 32 -8.55 4.82 -0.50
C PHE A 32 -7.59 4.23 0.54
N VAL A 33 -6.33 4.05 0.17
CA VAL A 33 -5.29 3.56 1.09
C VAL A 33 -4.19 4.61 1.26
N LEU A 34 -3.91 5.01 2.49
CA LEU A 34 -2.66 5.69 2.83
C LEU A 34 -1.62 4.65 3.24
N ALA A 35 -0.52 4.57 2.50
CA ALA A 35 0.57 3.64 2.72
C ALA A 35 1.77 4.38 3.34
N ASN A 36 2.12 4.03 4.57
CA ASN A 36 3.23 4.67 5.27
C ASN A 36 4.50 3.81 5.23
N GLU A 37 5.63 4.42 4.84
CA GLU A 37 6.96 3.80 4.96
C GLU A 37 8.03 4.87 5.24
N PRO A 38 8.62 4.89 6.46
CA PRO A 38 9.63 5.88 6.82
C PRO A 38 10.95 5.70 6.05
N SER A 39 11.36 4.46 5.74
CA SER A 39 12.64 4.22 5.09
C SER A 39 12.59 4.57 3.61
N ASN A 40 13.44 5.49 3.16
CA ASN A 40 13.51 5.92 1.76
C ASN A 40 13.81 4.75 0.80
N SER A 41 14.72 3.84 1.17
CA SER A 41 15.08 2.70 0.31
C SER A 41 13.91 1.73 0.15
N ARG A 42 13.20 1.42 1.24
CA ARG A 42 12.01 0.57 1.26
C ARG A 42 10.83 1.22 0.54
N ARG A 43 10.65 2.53 0.71
CA ARG A 43 9.58 3.30 0.06
C ARG A 43 9.72 3.31 -1.46
N LYS A 44 10.93 3.28 -2.02
CA LYS A 44 11.13 3.11 -3.47
C LYS A 44 10.52 1.80 -3.98
N ALA A 45 10.70 0.70 -3.26
CA ALA A 45 10.11 -0.60 -3.61
C ALA A 45 8.57 -0.57 -3.49
N LEU A 46 8.05 0.06 -2.42
CA LEU A 46 6.60 0.30 -2.25
C LEU A 46 6.01 1.06 -3.45
N ILE A 47 6.60 2.20 -3.80
CA ILE A 47 6.18 3.03 -4.94
C ILE A 47 6.21 2.22 -6.24
N PHE A 48 7.29 1.48 -6.47
CA PHE A 48 7.45 0.66 -7.67
C PHE A 48 6.32 -0.36 -7.79
N ASN A 49 6.06 -1.13 -6.73
CA ASN A 49 5.03 -2.18 -6.76
C ASN A 49 3.61 -1.60 -6.91
N ILE A 50 3.30 -0.49 -6.23
CA ILE A 50 2.02 0.23 -6.39
C ILE A 50 1.83 0.69 -7.84
N ASN A 51 2.85 1.30 -8.45
CA ASN A 51 2.80 1.77 -9.83
C ASN A 51 2.65 0.61 -10.82
N ARG A 52 3.44 -0.45 -10.63
CA ARG A 52 3.42 -1.66 -11.45
C ARG A 52 2.04 -2.32 -11.45
N CYS A 53 1.37 -2.35 -10.30
CA CYS A 53 0.03 -2.92 -10.16
C CYS A 53 -1.11 -1.95 -10.53
N GLY A 54 -0.83 -0.69 -10.87
CA GLY A 54 -1.89 0.25 -11.28
C GLY A 54 -2.83 0.68 -10.15
N MET A 55 -2.37 0.66 -8.90
CA MET A 55 -3.18 1.00 -7.71
C MET A 55 -3.35 2.51 -7.53
N LEU A 56 -4.28 3.10 -8.29
CA LEU A 56 -4.53 4.56 -8.36
C LEU A 56 -5.24 5.16 -7.12
N ASN A 57 -5.87 4.33 -6.30
CA ASN A 57 -6.51 4.72 -5.04
C ASN A 57 -5.56 4.62 -3.83
N THR A 58 -4.30 5.02 -4.02
CA THR A 58 -3.27 4.99 -2.98
C THR A 58 -2.60 6.36 -2.80
N ALA A 59 -2.16 6.62 -1.58
CA ALA A 59 -1.26 7.71 -1.24
C ALA A 59 -0.09 7.17 -0.44
N ILE A 60 1.02 7.90 -0.42
CA ILE A 60 2.25 7.48 0.26
C ILE A 60 2.68 8.56 1.24
N SER A 61 2.96 8.15 2.47
CA SER A 61 3.53 9.01 3.51
C SER A 61 4.86 8.46 4.04
N SER A 62 5.64 9.35 4.66
CA SER A 62 6.94 9.01 5.26
C SER A 62 7.01 9.56 6.69
N TYR A 63 6.35 8.85 7.59
CA TYR A 63 6.39 9.07 9.04
C TYR A 63 6.96 7.86 9.75
N LYS A 64 7.55 8.08 10.93
CA LYS A 64 7.63 7.01 11.91
C LYS A 64 6.22 6.56 12.24
N GLY A 65 5.95 5.26 12.15
CA GLY A 65 4.60 4.74 12.34
C GLY A 65 4.06 5.06 13.73
N GLU A 66 4.94 5.15 14.73
CA GLU A 66 4.56 5.47 16.12
C GLU A 66 3.93 6.87 16.29
N ASP A 67 4.19 7.79 15.34
CA ASP A 67 3.73 9.18 15.44
C ASP A 67 2.38 9.43 14.76
N ILE A 68 1.97 8.59 13.80
CA ILE A 68 0.78 8.84 12.96
C ILE A 68 -0.50 8.98 13.81
N GLY A 69 -0.65 8.16 14.84
CA GLY A 69 -1.83 8.18 15.70
C GLY A 69 -2.07 9.50 16.43
N ASP A 70 -1.01 10.20 16.81
CA ASP A 70 -1.09 11.51 17.45
C ASP A 70 -1.19 12.66 16.42
N LEU A 71 -0.65 12.46 15.22
CA LEU A 71 -0.75 13.44 14.12
C LEU A 71 -2.14 13.46 13.48
N ALA A 72 -2.74 12.29 13.29
CA ALA A 72 -4.02 12.10 12.63
C ALA A 72 -4.93 11.16 13.44
N PRO A 73 -5.31 11.59 14.66
CA PRO A 73 -6.22 10.79 15.49
C PRO A 73 -7.54 10.59 14.76
N GLU A 74 -8.11 9.40 14.93
CA GLU A 74 -9.45 9.02 14.49
C GLU A 74 -9.76 9.40 13.02
N SER A 75 -8.76 9.27 12.16
CA SER A 75 -8.85 9.66 10.75
C SER A 75 -9.21 8.51 9.83
N PHE A 76 -8.99 7.25 10.25
CA PHE A 76 -9.11 6.07 9.37
C PHE A 76 -10.24 5.13 9.81
N ASP A 77 -10.96 4.56 8.85
CA ASP A 77 -12.02 3.57 9.11
C ASP A 77 -11.44 2.18 9.41
N LYS A 78 -10.28 1.90 8.81
CA LYS A 78 -9.51 0.66 8.99
C LYS A 78 -8.02 0.97 9.10
N VAL A 79 -7.32 0.19 9.90
CA VAL A 79 -5.86 0.28 10.03
C VAL A 79 -5.25 -1.11 9.95
N LEU A 80 -4.17 -1.25 9.20
CA LEU A 80 -3.30 -2.42 9.16
C LEU A 80 -1.95 -2.05 9.79
N VAL A 81 -1.52 -2.85 10.76
CA VAL A 81 -0.20 -2.82 11.38
C VAL A 81 0.49 -4.15 11.11
N ASP A 82 1.08 -4.28 9.93
CA ASP A 82 1.96 -5.42 9.60
C ASP A 82 3.37 -5.10 10.11
N ALA A 83 3.63 -5.46 11.37
CA ALA A 83 4.71 -4.87 12.12
C ALA A 83 6.09 -5.45 11.73
N PRO A 84 7.16 -4.64 11.73
CA PRO A 84 8.52 -5.17 11.67
C PRO A 84 8.76 -6.12 12.85
N CYS A 85 9.21 -7.33 12.57
CA CYS A 85 9.40 -8.39 13.57
C CYS A 85 10.70 -9.16 13.34
N SER A 86 11.02 -10.10 14.23
CA SER A 86 12.14 -11.05 14.13
C SER A 86 12.11 -11.91 12.88
N GLY A 87 10.93 -12.28 12.41
CA GLY A 87 10.72 -12.96 11.12
C GLY A 87 11.08 -14.45 11.11
N GLU A 88 11.07 -15.16 12.24
CA GLU A 88 11.38 -16.61 12.26
C GLU A 88 10.42 -17.42 11.40
N GLY A 89 9.20 -16.92 11.18
CA GLY A 89 8.21 -17.55 10.31
C GLY A 89 8.59 -17.55 8.82
N MET A 90 9.64 -16.81 8.43
CA MET A 90 10.14 -16.72 7.06
C MET A 90 11.30 -17.67 6.76
N GLN A 91 11.80 -18.45 7.74
CA GLN A 91 12.98 -19.32 7.58
C GLN A 91 12.83 -20.36 6.48
N TYR A 92 11.62 -20.86 6.23
CA TYR A 92 11.36 -21.83 5.15
C TYR A 92 11.71 -21.31 3.75
N LYS A 93 11.83 -19.98 3.57
CA LYS A 93 12.28 -19.39 2.30
C LYS A 93 13.79 -19.46 2.10
N HIS A 94 14.54 -20.03 3.07
CA HIS A 94 16.00 -20.00 3.12
C HIS A 94 16.57 -18.57 2.95
N ASP A 95 15.82 -17.56 3.42
CA ASP A 95 16.26 -16.18 3.33
C ASP A 95 17.42 -15.95 4.31
N LYS A 96 18.62 -15.70 3.76
CA LYS A 96 19.85 -15.41 4.52
C LYS A 96 19.71 -14.20 5.47
N LYS A 97 18.64 -13.40 5.34
CA LYS A 97 18.33 -12.28 6.23
C LYS A 97 17.67 -12.70 7.55
N VAL A 98 17.17 -13.92 7.67
CA VAL A 98 16.62 -14.41 8.94
C VAL A 98 17.78 -14.78 9.86
N GLN A 99 18.26 -13.79 10.59
CA GLN A 99 19.26 -13.98 11.65
C GLN A 99 18.54 -14.32 12.94
N MET A 100 19.06 -15.31 13.68
CA MET A 100 18.63 -15.52 15.06
C MET A 100 18.93 -14.26 15.86
N ARG A 101 17.87 -13.66 16.41
CA ARG A 101 17.97 -12.44 17.22
C ARG A 101 18.13 -12.82 18.68
N ASP A 102 18.96 -12.06 19.40
CA ASP A 102 19.06 -12.20 20.85
C ASP A 102 17.79 -11.67 21.54
N GLN A 103 17.65 -12.00 22.83
CA GLN A 103 16.50 -11.57 23.63
C GLN A 103 16.36 -10.02 23.62
N LYS A 104 17.48 -9.30 23.67
CA LYS A 104 17.50 -7.83 23.69
C LYS A 104 16.93 -7.24 22.40
N ALA A 105 17.21 -7.83 21.25
CA ALA A 105 16.63 -7.42 19.97
C ALA A 105 15.14 -7.75 19.91
N ALA A 106 14.71 -8.92 20.41
CA ALA A 106 13.29 -9.28 20.52
C ALA A 106 12.52 -8.28 21.39
N ASP A 107 13.05 -7.90 22.55
CA ASP A 107 12.41 -6.94 23.46
C ASP A 107 12.28 -5.54 22.83
N LYS A 108 13.29 -5.10 22.08
CA LYS A 108 13.24 -3.84 21.33
C LYS A 108 12.14 -3.86 20.26
N LEU A 109 11.99 -4.98 19.55
CA LEU A 109 10.95 -5.15 18.54
C LEU A 109 9.56 -5.16 19.17
N ALA A 110 9.36 -5.92 20.25
CA ALA A 110 8.10 -5.94 20.99
C ALA A 110 7.72 -4.53 21.48
N LYS A 111 8.68 -3.76 22.01
CA LYS A 111 8.43 -2.36 22.42
C LYS A 111 8.00 -1.48 21.24
N LEU A 112 8.69 -1.58 20.10
CA LEU A 112 8.33 -0.85 18.88
C LEU A 112 6.95 -1.27 18.37
N GLN A 113 6.65 -2.57 18.34
CA GLN A 113 5.36 -3.13 17.92
C GLN A 113 4.21 -2.63 18.81
N THR A 114 4.42 -2.55 20.13
CA THR A 114 3.44 -1.94 21.05
C THR A 114 3.19 -0.47 20.71
N GLN A 115 4.24 0.31 20.40
CA GLN A 115 4.10 1.72 20.00
C GLN A 115 3.36 1.86 18.66
N LEU A 116 3.67 1.02 17.68
CA LEU A 116 3.00 0.98 16.37
C LEU A 116 1.53 0.58 16.51
N LEU A 117 1.22 -0.43 17.32
CA LEU A 117 -0.16 -0.87 17.56
C LEU A 117 -0.97 0.23 18.24
N LEU A 118 -0.44 0.88 19.29
CA LEU A 118 -1.10 2.01 19.94
C LEU A 118 -1.32 3.18 18.98
N SER A 119 -0.32 3.53 18.17
CA SER A 119 -0.44 4.57 17.14
C SER A 119 -1.55 4.23 16.13
N GLY A 120 -1.60 2.97 15.67
CA GLY A 120 -2.68 2.49 14.80
C GLY A 120 -4.06 2.61 15.44
N ILE A 121 -4.20 2.29 16.73
CA ILE A 121 -5.47 2.42 17.46
C ILE A 121 -5.86 3.90 17.64
N LYS A 122 -4.91 4.79 17.92
CA LYS A 122 -5.16 6.24 17.98
C LYS A 122 -5.65 6.79 16.63
N ALA A 123 -5.04 6.37 15.53
CA ALA A 123 -5.41 6.78 14.17
C ALA A 123 -6.78 6.24 13.71
N LEU A 124 -7.23 5.12 14.29
CA LEU A 124 -8.48 4.47 13.97
C LEU A 124 -9.69 5.21 14.57
N LYS A 125 -10.75 5.40 13.80
CA LYS A 125 -12.05 5.91 14.28
C LYS A 125 -12.69 4.96 15.30
N VAL A 126 -13.46 5.50 16.24
CA VAL A 126 -14.34 4.67 17.09
C VAL A 126 -15.31 3.89 16.20
N GLY A 127 -15.51 2.61 16.49
CA GLY A 127 -16.25 1.66 15.66
C GLY A 127 -15.45 1.06 14.50
N GLY A 128 -14.28 1.62 14.18
CA GLY A 128 -13.36 1.08 13.18
C GLY A 128 -12.73 -0.24 13.61
N THR A 129 -12.05 -0.91 12.67
CA THR A 129 -11.31 -2.14 12.98
C THR A 129 -9.84 -2.05 12.56
N LEU A 130 -8.96 -2.58 13.42
CA LEU A 130 -7.54 -2.69 13.17
C LEU A 130 -7.14 -4.16 13.03
N VAL A 131 -6.21 -4.44 12.12
CA VAL A 131 -5.52 -5.73 12.05
C VAL A 131 -4.05 -5.52 12.40
N TYR A 132 -3.55 -6.31 13.34
CA TYR A 132 -2.13 -6.42 13.65
C TYR A 132 -1.63 -7.77 13.15
N SER A 133 -0.50 -7.79 12.47
CA SER A 133 0.10 -9.03 11.99
C SER A 133 1.62 -9.02 12.07
N THR A 134 2.19 -10.22 12.18
CA THR A 134 3.63 -10.45 12.12
C THR A 134 3.94 -11.75 11.38
N CYS A 135 5.16 -11.86 10.86
CA CYS A 135 5.72 -13.12 10.36
C CYS A 135 6.69 -13.77 11.36
N THR A 136 6.48 -13.55 12.66
CA THR A 136 7.24 -14.18 13.76
C THR A 136 6.40 -15.21 14.50
N LEU A 137 7.06 -16.24 15.04
CA LEU A 137 6.45 -17.20 15.95
C LEU A 137 6.56 -16.78 17.43
N ASN A 138 7.38 -15.77 17.73
CA ASN A 138 7.74 -15.31 19.07
C ASN A 138 6.52 -14.78 19.85
N PRO A 139 6.15 -15.41 20.99
CA PRO A 139 5.03 -14.94 21.82
C PRO A 139 5.20 -13.53 22.38
N PHE A 140 6.44 -13.06 22.63
CA PHE A 140 6.67 -11.71 23.14
C PHE A 140 6.30 -10.61 22.13
N GLU A 141 6.51 -10.88 20.84
CA GLU A 141 6.15 -9.99 19.73
C GLU A 141 4.68 -10.13 19.35
N ASN A 142 4.05 -11.25 19.67
CA ASN A 142 2.64 -11.51 19.39
C ASN A 142 1.77 -11.18 20.62
N GLU A 143 1.40 -12.16 21.42
CA GLU A 143 0.50 -11.99 22.58
C GLU A 143 1.07 -11.03 23.63
N GLY A 144 2.39 -10.97 23.80
CA GLY A 144 3.04 -10.01 24.68
C GLY A 144 2.75 -8.55 24.31
N VAL A 145 2.76 -8.23 23.02
CA VAL A 145 2.41 -6.89 22.51
C VAL A 145 0.92 -6.59 22.79
N ILE A 146 0.04 -7.58 22.57
CA ILE A 146 -1.40 -7.43 22.81
C ILE A 146 -1.67 -7.17 24.29
N SER A 147 -1.07 -7.96 25.17
CA SER A 147 -1.19 -7.84 26.62
C SER A 147 -0.78 -6.44 27.09
N GLN A 148 0.34 -5.91 26.59
CA GLN A 148 0.77 -4.54 26.90
C GLN A 148 -0.22 -3.47 26.46
N VAL A 149 -0.90 -3.66 25.33
CA VAL A 149 -1.89 -2.72 24.82
C VAL A 149 -3.20 -2.80 25.63
N ILE A 150 -3.68 -4.01 25.94
CA ILE A 150 -4.86 -4.23 26.78
C ILE A 150 -4.65 -3.61 28.16
N ASN A 151 -3.47 -3.79 28.76
CA ASN A 151 -3.17 -3.21 30.07
C ASN A 151 -3.21 -1.67 30.08
N LYS A 152 -2.98 -1.03 28.93
CA LYS A 152 -2.99 0.44 28.80
C LYS A 152 -4.37 1.01 28.47
N ILE A 153 -5.11 0.34 27.59
CA ILE A 153 -6.33 0.90 26.97
C ILE A 153 -7.44 -0.15 26.77
N GLY A 154 -7.44 -1.24 27.53
CA GLY A 154 -8.38 -2.35 27.42
C GLY A 154 -9.85 -1.94 27.30
N PRO A 155 -10.37 -1.02 28.13
CA PRO A 155 -11.77 -0.57 28.03
C PRO A 155 -12.15 0.10 26.69
N ALA A 156 -11.17 0.57 25.91
CA ALA A 156 -11.38 1.23 24.64
C ALA A 156 -11.27 0.31 23.42
N ILE A 157 -10.92 -0.97 23.61
CA ILE A 157 -10.73 -1.94 22.54
C ILE A 157 -11.42 -3.27 22.82
N GLU A 158 -11.81 -3.97 21.75
CA GLU A 158 -12.41 -5.30 21.80
C GLU A 158 -11.63 -6.22 20.85
N ILE A 159 -11.18 -7.39 21.32
CA ILE A 159 -10.63 -8.42 20.45
C ILE A 159 -11.78 -9.08 19.68
N ILE A 160 -11.69 -9.04 18.36
CA ILE A 160 -12.65 -9.67 17.46
C ILE A 160 -12.04 -10.96 16.93
N SER A 161 -12.83 -12.04 16.94
CA SER A 161 -12.39 -13.31 16.37
C SER A 161 -11.97 -13.15 14.90
N VAL A 162 -10.76 -13.63 14.59
CA VAL A 162 -10.24 -13.70 13.22
C VAL A 162 -11.03 -14.78 12.48
N PRO A 163 -11.77 -14.42 11.39
CA PRO A 163 -12.67 -15.34 10.70
C PRO A 163 -11.90 -16.26 9.75
N ILE A 164 -11.02 -17.09 10.31
CA ILE A 164 -10.23 -18.10 9.61
C ILE A 164 -10.38 -19.40 10.40
N GLU A 165 -10.90 -20.44 9.76
CA GLU A 165 -11.13 -21.73 10.40
C GLU A 165 -9.82 -22.50 10.62
N GLN A 166 -8.96 -22.55 9.60
CA GLN A 166 -7.68 -23.27 9.64
C GLN A 166 -6.58 -22.47 10.34
N LYS A 167 -6.77 -22.18 11.63
CA LYS A 167 -5.80 -21.47 12.47
C LYS A 167 -5.50 -22.23 13.76
N SER A 168 -4.31 -22.04 14.29
CA SER A 168 -4.00 -22.39 15.68
C SER A 168 -4.44 -21.26 16.61
N ASN A 169 -4.81 -21.60 17.83
CA ASN A 169 -5.07 -20.62 18.88
C ASN A 169 -3.79 -19.88 19.28
N GLY A 170 -3.97 -18.71 19.88
CA GLY A 170 -2.92 -17.97 20.58
C GLY A 170 -2.37 -18.73 21.79
N ILE A 171 -1.40 -18.12 22.45
CA ILE A 171 -0.72 -18.65 23.62
C ILE A 171 -1.11 -17.81 24.83
N SER A 172 -1.68 -18.44 25.86
CA SER A 172 -2.02 -17.78 27.12
C SER A 172 -0.78 -17.51 27.97
N GLU A 173 0.17 -18.44 27.98
CA GLU A 173 1.36 -18.41 28.83
C GLU A 173 2.59 -18.91 28.07
N PHE A 174 3.72 -18.27 28.29
CA PHE A 174 5.02 -18.71 27.75
C PHE A 174 6.12 -18.35 28.72
N GLN A 175 6.92 -19.35 29.11
CA GLN A 175 7.86 -19.22 30.23
C GLN A 175 7.10 -18.73 31.48
N ASP A 176 7.66 -17.80 32.25
CA ASP A 176 7.06 -17.27 33.47
C ASP A 176 6.12 -16.07 33.21
N LYS A 177 5.57 -15.93 32.00
CA LYS A 177 4.68 -14.81 31.64
C LYS A 177 3.33 -15.28 31.13
N THR A 178 2.28 -14.68 31.68
CA THR A 178 0.90 -14.75 31.18
C THR A 178 0.62 -13.56 30.26
N PHE A 179 -0.06 -13.81 29.13
CA PHE A 179 -0.34 -12.81 28.11
C PHE A 179 -1.84 -12.55 27.92
N LEU A 180 -2.60 -13.59 27.55
CA LEU A 180 -4.01 -13.49 27.15
C LEU A 180 -4.85 -14.48 27.93
N SER A 181 -6.12 -14.11 28.14
CA SER A 181 -7.14 -15.02 28.65
C SER A 181 -7.37 -16.18 27.68
N THR A 182 -7.82 -17.33 28.16
CA THR A 182 -8.16 -18.49 27.31
C THR A 182 -9.14 -18.12 26.21
N ASP A 183 -10.15 -17.31 26.51
CA ASP A 183 -11.13 -16.83 25.53
C ASP A 183 -10.47 -15.98 24.42
N ASP A 184 -9.60 -15.04 24.79
CA ASP A 184 -8.92 -14.19 23.80
C ASP A 184 -7.90 -14.95 22.94
N THR A 185 -7.28 -16.02 23.46
CA THR A 185 -6.40 -16.87 22.64
C THR A 185 -7.15 -17.55 21.50
N GLN A 186 -8.44 -17.83 21.64
CA GLN A 186 -9.27 -18.43 20.58
C GLN A 186 -9.65 -17.40 19.50
N LYS A 187 -9.58 -16.10 19.80
CA LYS A 187 -9.95 -15.03 18.86
C LYS A 187 -8.80 -14.64 17.93
N VAL A 188 -7.54 -14.83 18.35
CA VAL A 188 -6.37 -14.59 17.50
C VAL A 188 -6.08 -15.77 16.56
N ALA A 189 -5.21 -15.57 15.58
CA ALA A 189 -4.81 -16.62 14.63
C ALA A 189 -3.30 -16.80 14.62
N ARG A 190 -2.84 -18.02 14.92
CA ARG A 190 -1.47 -18.48 14.70
C ARG A 190 -1.41 -19.44 13.52
N PHE A 191 -0.42 -19.24 12.66
CA PHE A 191 -0.04 -20.16 11.61
C PHE A 191 1.32 -20.75 11.96
N ARG A 192 1.31 -22.04 12.27
CA ARG A 192 2.49 -22.82 12.66
C ARG A 192 2.90 -23.66 11.46
N PRO A 193 4.17 -23.60 11.01
CA PRO A 193 4.58 -24.31 9.81
C PRO A 193 4.29 -25.81 9.80
N HIS A 194 4.41 -26.47 10.95
CA HIS A 194 4.16 -27.91 11.10
C HIS A 194 2.68 -28.30 11.16
N ILE A 195 1.76 -27.33 11.27
CA ILE A 195 0.31 -27.60 11.36
C ILE A 195 -0.41 -27.10 10.10
N GLN A 196 -0.14 -25.85 9.70
CA GLN A 196 -0.82 -25.22 8.56
C GLN A 196 -0.01 -25.31 7.25
N HIS A 197 1.16 -25.97 7.24
CA HIS A 197 2.00 -26.15 6.06
C HIS A 197 2.28 -24.84 5.28
N THR A 198 2.49 -23.76 6.04
CA THR A 198 2.74 -22.41 5.52
C THR A 198 3.87 -21.75 6.33
N GLY A 199 4.24 -20.51 5.98
CA GLY A 199 5.13 -19.72 6.80
C GLY A 199 4.57 -19.45 8.20
N GLY A 200 5.45 -19.17 9.16
CA GLY A 200 5.02 -18.73 10.49
C GLY A 200 4.36 -17.35 10.40
N PHE A 201 3.16 -17.22 10.94
CA PHE A 201 2.40 -15.97 10.89
C PHE A 201 1.46 -15.81 12.08
N PHE A 202 1.19 -14.56 12.46
CA PHE A 202 0.27 -14.22 13.53
C PHE A 202 -0.67 -13.10 13.10
N ILE A 203 -1.95 -13.18 13.52
CA ILE A 203 -2.97 -12.17 13.23
C ILE A 203 -3.81 -11.91 14.48
N LEU A 204 -3.95 -10.63 14.80
CA LEU A 204 -4.94 -10.08 15.71
C LEU A 204 -5.89 -9.16 14.93
N LYS A 205 -7.17 -9.19 15.29
CA LYS A 205 -8.16 -8.20 14.85
C LYS A 205 -8.78 -7.52 16.07
N LEU A 206 -8.79 -6.20 16.05
CA LEU A 206 -9.37 -5.35 17.10
C LEU A 206 -10.50 -4.50 16.53
N LYS A 207 -11.48 -4.18 17.37
CA LYS A 207 -12.43 -3.09 17.18
C LYS A 207 -12.17 -2.02 18.23
N LYS A 208 -12.15 -0.75 17.83
CA LYS A 208 -12.06 0.37 18.77
C LYS A 208 -13.47 0.73 19.24
N VAL A 209 -13.71 0.72 20.54
CA VAL A 209 -15.05 0.97 21.12
C VAL A 209 -15.17 2.32 21.82
N ALA A 210 -14.05 2.95 22.18
CA ALA A 210 -14.03 4.31 22.74
C ALA A 210 -12.81 5.10 22.25
N SER A 211 -12.88 6.43 22.32
CA SER A 211 -11.74 7.31 22.07
C SER A 211 -10.69 7.14 23.16
N ILE A 212 -9.42 7.34 22.80
CA ILE A 212 -8.27 7.27 23.71
C ILE A 212 -7.47 8.56 23.65
N ALA A 213 -6.73 8.86 24.71
CA ALA A 213 -5.93 10.07 24.79
C ALA A 213 -4.87 10.12 23.66
N THR A 214 -4.74 11.29 23.05
CA THR A 214 -3.75 11.60 22.02
C THR A 214 -2.97 12.85 22.40
N GLU A 215 -1.71 12.92 21.98
CA GLU A 215 -0.90 14.12 22.12
C GLU A 215 -1.26 15.13 21.02
N ASN A 216 -1.17 16.42 21.31
CA ASN A 216 -1.39 17.47 20.32
C ASN A 216 -0.13 17.63 19.43
N LYS A 217 0.13 16.66 18.56
CA LYS A 217 1.20 16.72 17.57
C LYS A 217 0.69 17.36 16.28
N GLN A 218 1.48 18.27 15.72
CA GLN A 218 1.21 18.87 14.42
C GLN A 218 2.40 18.59 13.50
N ASP A 219 2.11 18.24 12.24
CA ASP A 219 3.16 18.18 11.23
C ASP A 219 3.54 19.60 10.82
N LYS A 220 4.84 19.91 10.83
CA LYS A 220 5.35 21.21 10.34
C LYS A 220 5.46 21.25 8.80
N ARG A 221 5.40 20.09 8.13
CA ARG A 221 5.51 19.95 6.67
C ARG A 221 4.19 20.15 5.94
N THR A 222 3.05 20.02 6.62
CA THR A 222 1.71 20.26 6.04
C THR A 222 1.51 21.70 5.56
N LEU A 223 2.47 22.61 5.84
CA LEU A 223 2.50 24.00 5.37
C LEU A 223 3.24 24.23 4.05
N LYS A 224 3.86 23.21 3.44
CA LYS A 224 4.36 23.30 2.05
C LYS A 224 3.49 22.42 1.16
N GLU A 225 2.30 22.91 0.83
CA GLU A 225 1.56 22.38 -0.32
C GLU A 225 2.51 22.46 -1.53
N SER A 226 2.96 21.30 -2.03
CA SER A 226 3.16 21.23 -3.47
C SER A 226 1.83 21.70 -4.06
N GLN A 227 1.85 22.72 -4.92
CA GLN A 227 0.62 23.32 -5.46
C GLN A 227 -0.16 22.24 -6.23
N LEU A 228 -0.99 21.48 -5.51
CA LEU A 228 -1.78 20.38 -6.04
C LEU A 228 -2.98 21.01 -6.71
N TYR A 229 -2.93 21.10 -8.03
CA TYR A 229 -4.04 21.64 -8.81
C TYR A 229 -4.97 20.51 -9.26
N THR A 230 -6.28 20.65 -8.99
CA THR A 230 -7.29 19.60 -9.24
C THR A 230 -8.54 20.12 -9.96
N GLY A 231 -8.47 21.34 -10.53
CA GLY A 231 -9.62 22.06 -11.08
C GLY A 231 -10.26 21.46 -12.36
N PRO A 232 -11.49 21.88 -12.72
CA PRO A 232 -12.22 21.37 -13.88
C PRO A 232 -11.47 21.50 -15.21
N GLU A 233 -10.71 22.58 -15.37
CA GLU A 233 -9.90 22.82 -16.56
C GLU A 233 -8.80 21.76 -16.73
N LEU A 234 -8.11 21.38 -15.65
CA LEU A 234 -7.14 20.28 -15.68
C LEU A 234 -7.83 18.97 -16.05
N GLN A 235 -8.98 18.67 -15.43
CA GLN A 235 -9.71 17.44 -15.72
C GLN A 235 -10.04 17.35 -17.21
N LYS A 236 -10.54 18.43 -17.81
CA LYS A 236 -10.82 18.51 -19.25
C LYS A 236 -9.55 18.33 -20.08
N LYS A 237 -8.50 19.13 -19.84
CA LYS A 237 -7.23 19.08 -20.59
C LYS A 237 -6.61 17.68 -20.61
N VAL A 238 -6.62 16.97 -19.47
CA VAL A 238 -6.05 15.61 -19.40
C VAL A 238 -6.92 14.60 -20.12
N ARG A 239 -8.24 14.69 -20.03
CA ARG A 239 -9.15 13.80 -20.76
C ARG A 239 -9.05 14.00 -22.27
N ASP A 240 -9.01 15.24 -22.73
CA ASP A 240 -8.84 15.57 -24.14
C ASP A 240 -7.50 15.03 -24.66
N TYR A 241 -6.41 15.16 -23.87
CA TYR A 241 -5.11 14.56 -24.20
C TYR A 241 -5.19 13.03 -24.32
N LEU A 242 -5.81 12.34 -23.36
CA LEU A 242 -5.94 10.89 -23.36
C LEU A 242 -6.82 10.40 -24.53
N ASP A 243 -7.91 11.09 -24.84
CA ASP A 243 -8.77 10.72 -25.96
C ASP A 243 -8.08 10.98 -27.32
N HIS A 244 -7.49 12.16 -27.49
CA HIS A 244 -6.78 12.52 -28.71
C HIS A 244 -5.63 11.55 -29.02
N HIS A 245 -4.73 11.33 -28.06
CA HIS A 245 -3.52 10.54 -28.29
C HIS A 245 -3.71 9.03 -28.10
N ARG A 246 -4.74 8.56 -27.38
CA ARG A 246 -4.91 7.14 -27.02
C ARG A 246 -6.30 6.59 -27.30
N GLY A 247 -7.27 7.41 -27.69
CA GLY A 247 -8.66 6.99 -27.88
C GLY A 247 -9.31 6.46 -26.59
N ILE A 248 -8.87 6.97 -25.43
CA ILE A 248 -9.40 6.60 -24.12
C ILE A 248 -10.55 7.55 -23.79
N CYS A 249 -11.78 7.15 -24.12
CA CYS A 249 -12.96 7.96 -23.82
C CYS A 249 -13.41 7.76 -22.35
N LYS A 250 -13.85 8.88 -21.73
CA LYS A 250 -14.55 9.04 -20.43
C LYS A 250 -14.39 7.91 -19.39
N GLN A 251 -13.62 8.18 -18.34
CA GLN A 251 -13.47 7.31 -17.17
C GLN A 251 -14.27 7.88 -15.99
N ALA A 252 -15.36 7.22 -15.61
CA ALA A 252 -16.31 7.74 -14.62
C ALA A 252 -15.68 7.99 -13.23
N ASN A 253 -14.64 7.24 -12.86
CA ASN A 253 -14.13 7.19 -11.49
C ASN A 253 -12.67 7.70 -11.33
N THR A 254 -12.10 8.34 -12.34
CA THR A 254 -10.74 8.90 -12.26
C THR A 254 -10.75 10.41 -12.05
N THR A 255 -9.76 10.90 -11.32
CA THR A 255 -9.48 12.32 -11.06
C THR A 255 -8.01 12.57 -11.29
N PHE A 256 -7.67 13.73 -11.85
CA PHE A 256 -6.30 14.10 -12.11
C PHE A 256 -5.81 15.19 -11.15
N ILE A 257 -4.56 15.07 -10.72
CA ILE A 257 -3.89 16.05 -9.86
C ILE A 257 -2.62 16.48 -10.59
N SER A 258 -2.41 17.78 -10.74
CA SER A 258 -1.18 18.34 -11.31
C SER A 258 -0.28 18.89 -10.22
N THR A 259 1.02 18.69 -10.39
CA THR A 259 2.09 19.39 -9.69
C THR A 259 2.97 20.10 -10.71
N ASN A 260 4.02 20.80 -10.27
CA ASN A 260 4.97 21.44 -11.18
C ASN A 260 5.70 20.44 -12.10
N ASN A 261 5.84 19.18 -11.67
CA ASN A 261 6.70 18.21 -12.33
C ASN A 261 5.95 17.01 -12.93
N ALA A 262 4.66 16.85 -12.65
CA ALA A 262 3.89 15.69 -13.10
C ALA A 262 2.38 15.89 -13.00
N ILE A 263 1.65 15.08 -13.78
CA ILE A 263 0.21 14.86 -13.64
C ILE A 263 -0.01 13.43 -13.17
N TYR A 264 -0.79 13.31 -12.10
CA TYR A 264 -1.15 12.06 -11.45
C TYR A 264 -2.61 11.71 -11.75
N CYS A 265 -2.91 10.41 -11.81
CA CYS A 265 -4.24 9.85 -11.86
C CYS A 265 -4.58 9.20 -10.50
N THR A 266 -5.76 9.49 -9.98
CA THR A 266 -6.26 8.92 -8.73
C THR A 266 -7.80 8.78 -8.75
N THR A 267 -8.44 8.35 -7.65
CA THR A 267 -9.90 8.40 -7.49
C THR A 267 -10.32 9.67 -6.75
N LYS A 268 -11.60 10.05 -6.81
CA LYS A 268 -12.14 11.17 -6.02
C LYS A 268 -11.95 10.98 -4.51
N ASP A 269 -11.86 9.74 -4.03
CA ASP A 269 -11.73 9.41 -2.60
C ASP A 269 -10.43 9.94 -1.98
N TYR A 270 -9.45 10.39 -2.78
CA TYR A 270 -8.24 11.05 -2.25
C TYR A 270 -8.56 12.27 -1.38
N SER A 271 -9.70 12.94 -1.61
CA SER A 271 -10.14 14.08 -0.81
C SER A 271 -10.46 13.72 0.65
N ASN A 272 -10.65 12.43 0.94
CA ASN A 272 -10.91 11.93 2.29
C ASN A 272 -9.63 11.83 3.13
N LEU A 273 -8.45 11.94 2.52
CA LEU A 273 -7.18 11.92 3.25
C LEU A 273 -7.13 13.05 4.30
N SER A 274 -6.61 12.72 5.48
CA SER A 274 -6.45 13.70 6.55
C SER A 274 -5.50 14.82 6.15
N LYS A 275 -5.97 16.07 6.17
CA LYS A 275 -5.15 17.27 5.94
C LYS A 275 -4.05 17.48 6.98
N LYS A 276 -4.11 16.73 8.10
CA LYS A 276 -3.08 16.74 9.15
C LYS A 276 -1.82 15.96 8.76
N LEU A 277 -1.88 15.14 7.71
CA LEU A 277 -0.74 14.38 7.20
C LEU A 277 -0.27 14.93 5.86
N HIS A 278 1.00 15.28 5.81
CA HIS A 278 1.75 15.45 4.58
C HIS A 278 1.81 14.13 3.81
N THR A 279 1.40 14.20 2.55
CA THR A 279 1.44 13.07 1.62
C THR A 279 2.51 13.34 0.57
N GLU A 280 3.47 12.41 0.43
CA GLU A 280 4.56 12.55 -0.55
C GLU A 280 4.06 12.33 -1.99
N LYS A 281 3.16 11.35 -2.18
CA LYS A 281 2.61 11.00 -3.50
C LYS A 281 1.15 10.61 -3.38
N ILE A 282 0.34 11.06 -4.34
CA ILE A 282 -1.08 10.69 -4.45
C ILE A 282 -1.31 10.10 -5.84
N GLY A 283 -1.87 8.89 -5.87
CA GLY A 283 -2.16 8.16 -7.10
C GLY A 283 -0.91 7.87 -7.92
N LEU A 284 -1.12 7.73 -9.22
CA LEU A 284 -0.10 7.24 -10.15
C LEU A 284 0.31 8.31 -11.14
N PRO A 285 1.62 8.56 -11.34
CA PRO A 285 2.07 9.51 -12.34
C PRO A 285 1.73 8.99 -13.74
N ILE A 286 0.93 9.73 -14.50
CA ILE A 286 0.58 9.39 -15.88
C ILE A 286 1.35 10.25 -16.88
N ILE A 287 1.77 11.46 -16.50
CA ILE A 287 2.58 12.35 -17.32
C ILE A 287 3.65 12.96 -16.41
N LYS A 288 4.90 12.96 -16.86
CA LYS A 288 5.98 13.78 -16.30
C LYS A 288 6.06 15.06 -17.11
N ILE A 289 6.21 16.19 -16.44
CA ILE A 289 6.46 17.49 -17.04
C ILE A 289 7.96 17.73 -16.93
N GLY A 290 8.64 17.84 -18.07
CA GLY A 290 10.07 18.14 -18.09
C GLY A 290 10.35 19.64 -17.95
N TYR A 291 11.62 20.01 -17.94
CA TYR A 291 12.06 21.37 -17.63
C TYR A 291 11.63 22.39 -18.69
N SER A 292 11.47 21.97 -19.95
CA SER A 292 10.96 22.83 -21.03
C SER A 292 9.43 22.78 -21.17
N GLY A 293 8.75 22.15 -20.21
CA GLY A 293 7.29 21.97 -20.21
C GLY A 293 6.82 20.79 -21.06
N GLU A 294 7.74 19.98 -21.58
CA GLU A 294 7.41 18.83 -22.40
C GLU A 294 6.66 17.76 -21.57
N ARG A 295 5.60 17.20 -22.15
CA ARG A 295 4.72 16.22 -21.49
C ARG A 295 5.13 14.81 -21.90
N ILE A 296 5.78 14.11 -20.98
CA ILE A 296 6.31 12.77 -21.21
C ILE A 296 5.35 11.74 -20.59
N PRO A 297 4.64 10.93 -21.40
CA PRO A 297 3.74 9.90 -20.89
C PRO A 297 4.51 8.88 -20.04
N GLN A 298 3.88 8.39 -18.99
CA GLN A 298 4.46 7.45 -18.03
C GLN A 298 3.81 6.07 -18.13
N GLN A 299 4.55 5.06 -17.65
CA GLN A 299 4.12 3.65 -17.61
C GLN A 299 2.71 3.46 -17.05
N SER A 300 2.30 4.27 -16.07
CA SER A 300 0.98 4.17 -15.45
C SER A 300 -0.19 4.38 -16.41
N ILE A 301 0.02 5.05 -17.56
CA ILE A 301 -1.02 5.13 -18.62
C ILE A 301 -1.36 3.72 -19.12
N ALA A 302 -0.35 2.87 -19.35
CA ALA A 302 -0.56 1.51 -19.81
C ALA A 302 -1.26 0.66 -18.74
N THR A 303 -0.82 0.74 -17.48
CA THR A 303 -1.38 -0.08 -16.39
C THR A 303 -2.79 0.37 -15.99
N CYS A 304 -3.09 1.67 -16.00
CA CYS A 304 -4.41 2.17 -15.61
C CYS A 304 -5.43 2.09 -16.75
N PHE A 305 -4.99 2.37 -17.98
CA PHE A 305 -5.91 2.68 -19.08
C PHE A 305 -5.69 1.83 -20.33
N GLY A 306 -4.68 0.96 -20.33
CA GLY A 306 -4.28 0.26 -21.54
C GLY A 306 -5.36 -0.67 -22.09
N SER A 307 -6.19 -1.27 -21.23
CA SER A 307 -7.35 -2.07 -21.67
C SER A 307 -8.40 -1.24 -22.42
N SER A 308 -8.49 0.06 -22.17
CA SER A 308 -9.46 0.97 -22.78
C SER A 308 -8.89 1.78 -23.95
N ALA A 309 -7.57 1.75 -24.16
CA ALA A 309 -6.91 2.51 -25.22
C ALA A 309 -7.19 1.91 -26.61
N LYS A 310 -7.50 2.76 -27.59
CA LYS A 310 -7.83 2.38 -28.98
C LYS A 310 -6.84 2.91 -30.02
N LYS A 311 -6.01 3.89 -29.67
CA LYS A 311 -5.01 4.51 -30.55
C LYS A 311 -3.62 4.35 -29.97
N ASN A 312 -2.61 4.30 -30.85
CA ASN A 312 -1.20 4.19 -30.47
C ASN A 312 -0.97 3.04 -29.50
N THR A 313 -1.46 1.86 -29.89
CA THR A 313 -1.38 0.62 -29.14
C THR A 313 -0.88 -0.50 -30.04
N GLN A 314 -0.15 -1.45 -29.46
CA GLN A 314 0.27 -2.68 -30.14
C GLN A 314 -0.04 -3.87 -29.23
N ASP A 315 -0.75 -4.89 -29.73
CA ASP A 315 -0.89 -6.17 -29.01
C ASP A 315 0.27 -7.08 -29.41
N LEU A 316 0.98 -7.58 -28.41
CA LEU A 316 2.18 -8.39 -28.57
C LEU A 316 1.84 -9.86 -28.39
N SER A 317 2.54 -10.71 -29.15
CA SER A 317 2.52 -12.16 -28.91
C SER A 317 3.12 -12.49 -27.54
N ASN A 318 2.86 -13.70 -27.04
CA ASN A 318 3.45 -14.14 -25.78
C ASN A 318 4.99 -14.10 -25.82
N GLN A 319 5.58 -14.47 -26.96
CA GLN A 319 7.03 -14.46 -27.17
C GLN A 319 7.58 -13.03 -27.15
N GLN A 320 6.96 -12.10 -27.87
CA GLN A 320 7.35 -10.69 -27.87
C GLN A 320 7.20 -10.07 -26.47
N ALA A 321 6.10 -10.37 -25.76
CA ALA A 321 5.90 -9.86 -24.41
C ALA A 321 6.95 -10.39 -23.42
N GLN A 322 7.36 -11.65 -23.57
CA GLN A 322 8.43 -12.26 -22.78
C GLN A 322 9.78 -11.60 -23.10
N GLU A 323 10.16 -11.52 -24.37
CA GLU A 323 11.42 -10.90 -24.80
C GLU A 323 11.52 -9.44 -24.33
N LEU A 324 10.42 -8.67 -24.43
CA LEU A 324 10.37 -7.31 -23.92
C LEU A 324 10.57 -7.25 -22.40
N SER A 325 9.97 -8.18 -21.65
CA SER A 325 10.08 -8.22 -20.19
C SER A 325 11.50 -8.58 -19.72
N GLU A 326 12.21 -9.40 -20.49
CA GLU A 326 13.58 -9.84 -20.19
C GLU A 326 14.61 -8.78 -20.61
N ASN A 327 14.44 -8.19 -21.80
CA ASN A 327 15.44 -7.33 -22.43
C ASN A 327 15.12 -5.82 -22.39
N ASN A 328 13.93 -5.42 -21.95
CA ASN A 328 13.41 -4.05 -22.00
C ASN A 328 13.35 -3.44 -23.42
N LEU A 329 13.47 -4.27 -24.45
CA LEU A 329 13.41 -3.85 -25.86
C LEU A 329 12.89 -4.98 -26.77
N LEU A 330 12.31 -4.60 -27.90
CA LEU A 330 12.07 -5.47 -29.05
C LEU A 330 12.67 -4.83 -30.30
N ARG A 331 13.23 -5.65 -31.20
CA ARG A 331 13.80 -5.19 -32.48
C ARG A 331 12.76 -5.18 -33.58
N GLU A 332 11.71 -4.40 -33.36
CA GLU A 332 10.57 -4.28 -34.26
C GLU A 332 10.11 -2.83 -34.35
N GLN A 333 9.40 -2.51 -35.44
CA GLN A 333 8.81 -1.20 -35.69
C GLN A 333 7.28 -1.31 -35.72
N PHE A 334 6.63 -0.78 -34.69
CA PHE A 334 5.17 -0.78 -34.56
C PHE A 334 4.54 0.61 -34.81
N GLY A 335 5.35 1.67 -34.75
CA GLY A 335 4.90 3.05 -34.96
C GLY A 335 6.00 3.93 -35.54
N LYS A 336 5.83 5.25 -35.46
CA LYS A 336 6.85 6.20 -35.92
C LYS A 336 7.92 6.43 -34.86
N PRO A 337 9.19 6.68 -35.24
CA PRO A 337 10.22 7.05 -34.30
C PRO A 337 9.81 8.25 -33.43
N GLY A 338 10.02 8.12 -32.12
CA GLY A 338 9.63 9.13 -31.12
C GLY A 338 8.23 8.92 -30.53
N GLU A 339 7.36 8.14 -31.17
CA GLU A 339 6.03 7.85 -30.63
C GLU A 339 6.10 6.94 -29.41
N PHE A 340 5.15 7.14 -28.50
CA PHE A 340 4.92 6.22 -27.40
C PHE A 340 3.73 5.33 -27.73
N LEU A 341 3.84 4.02 -27.56
CA LEU A 341 2.77 3.05 -27.75
C LEU A 341 2.41 2.37 -26.44
N ILE A 342 1.12 2.12 -26.23
CA ILE A 342 0.67 1.20 -25.17
C ILE A 342 0.78 -0.22 -25.71
N LEU A 343 1.68 -0.99 -25.11
CA LEU A 343 1.91 -2.38 -25.41
C LEU A 343 0.94 -3.23 -24.59
N LYS A 344 0.21 -4.07 -25.32
CA LYS A 344 -0.83 -4.96 -24.79
C LYS A 344 -0.39 -6.40 -24.92
N ARG A 345 -0.96 -7.24 -24.06
CA ARG A 345 -0.93 -8.69 -24.17
C ARG A 345 -2.34 -9.18 -23.90
N GLN A 346 -2.94 -9.88 -24.86
CA GLN A 346 -4.33 -10.34 -24.77
C GLN A 346 -5.29 -9.16 -24.49
N GLY A 347 -5.11 -8.05 -25.20
CA GLY A 347 -5.91 -6.84 -25.02
C GLY A 347 -5.64 -6.03 -23.75
N LYS A 348 -4.85 -6.52 -22.79
CA LYS A 348 -4.52 -5.82 -21.55
C LYS A 348 -3.21 -5.05 -21.68
N GLY A 349 -3.24 -3.75 -21.42
CA GLY A 349 -2.02 -2.93 -21.41
C GLY A 349 -1.11 -3.30 -20.23
N PHE A 350 0.15 -3.55 -20.52
CA PHE A 350 1.14 -3.92 -19.49
C PHE A 350 2.42 -3.08 -19.56
N ALA A 351 2.68 -2.42 -20.70
CA ALA A 351 3.88 -1.63 -20.90
C ALA A 351 3.64 -0.40 -21.76
N LEU A 352 4.40 0.67 -21.50
CA LEU A 352 4.52 1.82 -22.37
C LEU A 352 5.86 1.71 -23.10
N GLY A 353 5.82 1.55 -24.42
CA GLY A 353 6.99 1.49 -25.28
C GLY A 353 7.25 2.84 -25.95
N LYS A 354 8.51 3.26 -26.04
CA LYS A 354 8.94 4.36 -26.91
C LYS A 354 9.56 3.78 -28.17
N GLN A 355 8.98 4.10 -29.32
CA GLN A 355 9.45 3.67 -30.62
C GLN A 355 10.72 4.47 -31.02
N GLY A 356 11.77 3.75 -31.38
CA GLY A 356 12.92 4.26 -32.14
C GLY A 356 12.79 3.88 -33.61
N GLU A 357 13.89 3.89 -34.37
CA GLU A 357 13.84 3.52 -35.80
C GLU A 357 13.43 2.06 -36.00
N ASN A 358 14.22 1.11 -35.48
CA ASN A 358 13.98 -0.34 -35.66
C ASN A 358 13.83 -1.08 -34.31
N ILE A 359 13.62 -0.34 -33.24
CA ILE A 359 13.50 -0.89 -31.89
C ILE A 359 12.41 -0.16 -31.13
N ILE A 360 11.72 -0.86 -30.25
CA ILE A 360 10.84 -0.27 -29.25
C ILE A 360 11.37 -0.60 -27.86
N LYS A 361 11.57 0.42 -27.03
CA LYS A 361 12.10 0.28 -25.66
C LYS A 361 11.00 0.52 -24.64
N SER A 362 10.94 -0.30 -23.60
CA SER A 362 10.04 -0.07 -22.47
C SER A 362 10.79 -0.23 -21.15
N LYS A 363 10.51 0.63 -20.18
CA LYS A 363 10.98 0.46 -18.81
C LYS A 363 9.87 -0.18 -18.00
N ILE A 364 9.80 -1.51 -18.06
CA ILE A 364 8.83 -2.32 -17.30
C ILE A 364 9.31 -2.49 -15.84
N ASN A 365 10.63 -2.43 -15.64
CA ASN A 365 11.34 -2.66 -14.37
C ASN A 365 11.96 -1.38 -13.79
#